data_AF-A0A9X4XHN3-F1
#
_entry.id   AF-A0A9X4XHN3-F1
#
_cell.length_a   1.000
_cell.length_b   1.000
_cell.length_c   1.000
_cell.angle_alpha   90.00
_cell.angle_beta   90.00
_cell.angle_gamma   90.00
#
_symmetry.space_group_name_H-M   'P 1'
#
loop_
_entity.id
_entity.type
_entity.pdbx_description
1 polymer ?
#
loop_
_entity_poly.entity_id
_entity_poly.type
_entity_poly.pdbx_seq_one_letter_code
_entity_poly.pdbx_strand_id
1 'polypeptide(L)'
;MKLKNIINKKELILIHISLGIVIFLLYYFNVQKAALNYIMFDTVSICFRDLLTVLLTIYVALFGLVVTVCSVLVALGGNPFLKALRSFNQSVHFINKIKISLFCSSSIIIFLSVIYCGFDFSIVYIRLFLVYFIILLSFIFYKHFKEIIKILLNILYREISIEKSK
;
A
#
# COMPACT_ATOMS: atom_id res chain seq x y z
N MET A 1 -13.36 -13.90 -6.78
CA MET A 1 -13.59 -12.91 -5.70
C MET A 1 -13.99 -11.59 -6.35
N LYS A 2 -15.23 -11.11 -6.16
CA LYS A 2 -15.73 -9.91 -6.87
C LYS A 2 -14.98 -8.67 -6.35
N LEU A 3 -14.33 -7.91 -7.24
CA LEU A 3 -13.61 -6.65 -6.93
C LEU A 3 -14.43 -5.68 -6.05
N LYS A 4 -15.76 -5.74 -6.22
CA LYS A 4 -16.78 -4.97 -5.47
C LYS A 4 -16.72 -5.13 -3.95
N ASN A 5 -16.13 -6.23 -3.44
CA ASN A 5 -16.01 -6.46 -1.99
C ASN A 5 -14.69 -5.97 -1.39
N ILE A 6 -13.74 -5.53 -2.22
CA ILE A 6 -12.41 -5.07 -1.75
C ILE A 6 -12.39 -3.55 -1.57
N ILE A 7 -13.06 -2.81 -2.45
CA ILE A 7 -13.10 -1.35 -2.45
C ILE A 7 -14.55 -0.89 -2.25
N ASN A 8 -14.79 -0.12 -1.19
CA ASN A 8 -16.12 0.42 -0.94
C ASN A 8 -16.39 1.58 -1.90
N LYS A 9 -17.61 1.71 -2.45
CA LYS A 9 -17.92 2.78 -3.44
C LYS A 9 -17.59 4.18 -2.92
N LYS A 10 -17.80 4.43 -1.63
CA LYS A 10 -17.48 5.70 -0.97
C LYS A 10 -15.97 6.02 -0.99
N GLU A 11 -15.13 5.01 -0.82
CA GLU A 11 -13.66 5.16 -0.84
C GLU A 11 -13.18 5.48 -2.25
N LEU A 12 -13.78 4.83 -3.25
CA LEU A 12 -13.48 5.06 -4.66
C LEU A 12 -13.85 6.51 -5.06
N ILE A 13 -15.02 7.00 -4.62
CA ILE A 13 -15.44 8.39 -4.80
C ILE A 13 -14.48 9.35 -4.09
N LEU A 14 -14.06 9.06 -2.86
CA LEU A 14 -13.14 9.90 -2.10
C LEU A 14 -11.78 10.05 -2.80
N ILE A 15 -11.26 8.97 -3.39
CA ILE A 15 -10.02 9.00 -4.19
C ILE A 15 -10.18 9.88 -5.44
N HIS A 16 -11.32 9.80 -6.12
CA HIS A 16 -11.57 10.63 -7.30
C HIS A 16 -11.71 12.11 -6.94
N ILE A 17 -12.39 12.40 -5.83
CA ILE A 17 -12.52 13.77 -5.31
C ILE A 17 -11.14 14.32 -4.92
N SER A 18 -10.33 13.56 -4.19
CA SER A 18 -8.99 14.02 -3.78
C SER A 18 -8.08 14.28 -4.99
N LEU A 19 -8.10 13.40 -5.99
CA LEU A 19 -7.40 13.63 -7.26
C LEU A 19 -7.88 14.89 -7.97
N GLY A 20 -9.21 15.10 -8.02
CA GLY A 20 -9.79 16.30 -8.60
C GLY A 20 -9.32 17.58 -7.91
N ILE A 21 -9.25 17.58 -6.57
CA ILE A 21 -8.72 18.71 -5.79
C ILE A 21 -7.25 18.97 -6.12
N VAL A 22 -6.42 17.92 -6.21
CA VAL A 22 -5.00 18.07 -6.56
C VAL A 22 -4.84 18.66 -7.96
N ILE A 23 -5.60 18.18 -8.95
CA ILE A 23 -5.58 18.72 -10.32
C ILE A 23 -6.02 20.20 -10.33
N PHE A 24 -7.08 20.54 -9.60
CA PHE A 24 -7.56 21.91 -9.47
C PHE A 24 -6.50 22.83 -8.85
N LEU A 25 -5.82 22.38 -7.79
CA LEU A 25 -4.74 23.16 -7.18
C LEU A 25 -3.56 23.36 -8.14
N LEU A 26 -3.16 22.33 -8.88
CA LEU A 26 -2.10 22.46 -9.89
C LEU A 26 -2.45 23.48 -10.97
N TYR A 27 -3.73 23.54 -11.35
CA TYR A 27 -4.24 24.54 -12.29
C TYR A 27 -4.26 25.94 -11.68
N TYR A 28 -4.80 26.08 -10.48
CA TYR A 28 -4.89 27.35 -9.76
C TYR A 28 -3.52 28.01 -9.54
N PHE A 29 -2.49 27.22 -9.23
CA PHE A 29 -1.12 27.70 -9.05
C PHE A 29 -0.29 27.77 -10.35
N ASN A 30 -0.89 27.49 -11.52
CA ASN A 30 -0.23 27.49 -12.84
C ASN A 30 1.03 26.60 -12.95
N VAL A 31 1.16 25.59 -12.10
CA VAL A 31 2.32 24.66 -12.05
C VAL A 31 2.10 23.38 -12.87
N GLN A 32 0.99 23.28 -13.62
CA GLN A 32 0.67 22.12 -14.48
C GLN A 32 1.81 21.69 -15.43
N LYS A 33 2.46 22.63 -16.12
CA LYS A 33 3.56 22.32 -17.05
C LYS A 33 4.80 21.83 -16.31
N ALA A 34 5.11 22.43 -15.17
CA ALA A 34 6.22 21.99 -14.32
C ALA A 34 5.97 20.58 -13.77
N ALA A 35 4.74 20.28 -13.34
CA ALA A 35 4.35 18.95 -12.87
C ALA A 35 4.41 17.89 -13.98
N LEU A 36 3.98 18.23 -15.20
CA LEU A 36 4.11 17.33 -16.36
C LEU A 36 5.57 17.07 -16.72
N ASN A 37 6.40 18.12 -16.82
CA ASN A 37 7.83 17.98 -17.08
C ASN A 37 8.53 17.13 -16.00
N TYR A 38 8.12 17.29 -14.74
CA TYR A 38 8.62 16.47 -13.62
C TYR A 38 8.29 14.98 -13.83
N ILE A 39 7.05 14.64 -14.18
CA ILE A 39 6.64 13.26 -14.48
C ILE A 39 7.34 12.71 -15.74
N MET A 40 7.70 13.59 -16.67
CA MET A 40 8.44 13.23 -17.89
C MET A 40 9.93 12.97 -17.64
N PHE A 41 10.45 13.31 -16.44
CA PHE A 41 11.88 13.34 -16.10
C PHE A 41 12.67 14.50 -16.77
N ASP A 42 11.98 15.53 -17.25
CA ASP A 42 12.59 16.66 -17.96
C ASP A 42 12.96 17.82 -17.01
N THR A 43 13.24 17.55 -15.73
CA THR A 43 13.53 18.56 -14.70
C THR A 43 14.99 18.54 -14.24
N VAL A 44 15.59 19.72 -14.11
CA VAL A 44 17.03 19.92 -13.85
C VAL A 44 17.38 19.89 -12.34
N SER A 45 16.45 20.23 -11.44
CA SER A 45 16.77 20.48 -10.02
C SER A 45 16.38 19.36 -9.04
N ILE A 46 15.21 18.74 -9.21
CA ILE A 46 14.76 17.58 -8.44
C ILE A 46 14.40 16.52 -9.47
N CYS A 47 15.07 15.37 -9.40
CA CYS A 47 14.83 14.30 -10.35
C CYS A 47 13.64 13.47 -9.83
N PHE A 48 12.56 13.37 -10.61
CA PHE A 48 11.44 12.48 -10.31
C PHE A 48 11.89 11.03 -10.09
N ARG A 49 13.04 10.66 -10.66
CA ARG A 49 13.69 9.36 -10.45
C ARG A 49 14.11 9.16 -8.99
N ASP A 50 14.57 10.20 -8.31
CA ASP A 50 14.96 10.11 -6.90
C ASP A 50 13.73 9.89 -6.01
N LEU A 51 12.64 10.60 -6.30
CA LEU A 51 11.36 10.39 -5.61
C LEU A 51 10.84 8.96 -5.80
N LEU A 52 10.91 8.43 -7.03
CA LEU A 52 10.54 7.05 -7.33
C LEU A 52 11.41 6.05 -6.56
N THR A 53 12.72 6.28 -6.47
CA THR A 53 13.64 5.44 -5.69
C THR A 53 13.25 5.42 -4.22
N VAL A 54 13.01 6.59 -3.61
CA VAL A 54 12.58 6.68 -2.20
C VAL A 54 11.26 5.93 -1.98
N LEU A 55 10.28 6.13 -2.87
CA LEU A 55 9.00 5.41 -2.80
C LEU A 55 9.19 3.90 -2.91
N LEU A 56 10.04 3.44 -3.84
CA LEU A 56 10.35 2.03 -4.02
C LEU A 56 10.99 1.45 -2.75
N THR A 57 11.96 2.15 -2.15
CA THR A 57 12.59 1.73 -0.89
C THR A 57 11.58 1.59 0.23
N ILE A 58 10.66 2.56 0.39
CA ILE A 58 9.61 2.50 1.41
C ILE A 58 8.71 1.29 1.18
N TYR A 59 8.25 1.05 -0.05
CA TYR A 59 7.37 -0.09 -0.36
C TYR A 59 8.06 -1.43 -0.20
N VAL A 60 9.35 -1.54 -0.53
CA VAL A 60 10.15 -2.76 -0.29
C VAL A 60 10.28 -3.03 1.22
N ALA A 61 10.55 -2.00 2.03
CA ALA A 61 10.62 -2.16 3.48
C ALA A 61 9.28 -2.60 4.08
N LEU A 62 8.17 -2.00 3.64
CA LEU A 62 6.81 -2.37 4.08
C LEU A 62 6.43 -3.79 3.62
N PHE A 63 6.80 -4.18 2.39
CA PHE A 63 6.64 -5.54 1.91
C PHE A 63 7.40 -6.53 2.79
N GLY A 64 8.66 -6.23 3.09
CA GLY A 64 9.49 -7.03 4.00
C GLY A 64 8.83 -7.23 5.36
N LEU A 65 8.27 -6.16 5.96
CA LEU A 65 7.56 -6.24 7.22
C LEU A 65 6.34 -7.18 7.16
N VAL A 66 5.53 -7.10 6.10
CA VAL A 66 4.37 -8.01 5.93
C VAL A 66 4.85 -9.46 5.78
N VAL A 67 5.94 -9.71 5.06
CA VAL A 67 6.52 -11.07 4.93
C VAL A 67 7.05 -11.57 6.28
N THR A 68 7.70 -10.72 7.08
CA THR A 68 8.15 -11.09 8.43
C THR A 68 6.98 -11.45 9.34
N VAL A 69 5.87 -10.70 9.27
CA VAL A 69 4.64 -11.06 10.00
C VAL A 69 4.15 -12.45 9.58
N CYS A 70 4.13 -12.74 8.26
CA CYS A 70 3.77 -14.08 7.77
C CYS A 70 4.70 -15.18 8.30
N SER A 71 6.02 -14.95 8.24
CA SER A 71 6.99 -15.98 8.65
C SER A 71 6.91 -16.25 10.15
N VAL A 72 6.72 -15.22 10.97
CA VAL A 72 6.48 -15.36 12.42
C VAL A 72 5.20 -16.18 12.68
N LEU A 73 4.11 -15.94 11.96
CA LEU A 73 2.88 -16.73 12.11
C LEU A 73 3.08 -18.22 11.76
N VAL A 74 3.88 -18.50 10.74
CA VAL A 74 4.19 -19.88 10.33
C VAL A 74 5.13 -20.54 11.34
N ALA A 75 6.16 -19.83 11.80
CA ALA A 75 7.12 -20.31 12.80
C ALA A 75 6.47 -20.58 14.16
N LEU A 76 5.47 -19.77 14.54
CA LEU A 76 4.62 -19.97 15.73
C LEU A 76 3.52 -21.01 15.50
N GLY A 77 3.60 -21.81 14.43
CA GLY A 77 2.64 -22.83 13.96
C GLY A 77 2.27 -23.94 14.95
N GLY A 78 2.57 -23.79 16.24
CA GLY A 78 2.17 -24.67 17.33
C GLY A 78 1.43 -23.94 18.44
N ASN A 79 0.16 -23.62 18.20
CA ASN A 79 -0.92 -23.40 19.20
C ASN A 79 -1.25 -22.01 19.78
N PRO A 80 -0.43 -21.19 20.48
CA PRO A 80 -0.98 -20.06 21.23
C PRO A 80 -1.50 -18.93 20.35
N PHE A 81 -0.71 -18.47 19.37
CA PHE A 81 -1.10 -17.34 18.52
C PHE A 81 -2.25 -17.69 17.55
N LEU A 82 -2.19 -18.87 16.93
CA LEU A 82 -3.26 -19.38 16.06
C LEU A 82 -4.53 -19.75 16.86
N LYS A 83 -4.42 -20.26 18.10
CA LYS A 83 -5.59 -20.43 18.99
C LYS A 83 -6.15 -19.09 19.43
N ALA A 84 -5.32 -18.09 19.73
CA ALA A 84 -5.77 -16.74 20.03
C ALA A 84 -6.53 -16.14 18.83
N LEU A 85 -5.99 -16.23 17.62
CA LEU A 85 -6.64 -15.79 16.38
C LEU A 85 -7.93 -16.56 16.04
N ARG A 86 -7.95 -17.88 16.29
CA ARG A 86 -9.17 -18.70 16.18
C ARG A 86 -10.19 -18.32 17.25
N SER A 87 -9.77 -17.97 18.47
CA SER A 87 -10.67 -17.50 19.54
C SER A 87 -11.35 -16.17 19.20
N PHE A 88 -10.71 -15.36 18.33
CA PHE A 88 -11.28 -14.13 17.80
C PHE A 88 -12.20 -14.34 16.58
N ASN A 89 -12.36 -15.58 16.09
CA ASN A 89 -13.09 -15.90 14.85
C ASN A 89 -12.61 -15.10 13.60
N GLN A 90 -11.40 -14.53 13.68
CA GLN A 90 -10.84 -13.60 12.69
C GLN A 90 -9.64 -14.18 11.93
N SER A 91 -9.26 -15.43 12.18
CA SER A 91 -8.10 -16.07 11.54
C SER A 91 -8.15 -16.03 10.01
N VAL A 92 -9.29 -16.41 9.43
CA VAL A 92 -9.50 -16.37 7.98
C VAL A 92 -9.49 -14.93 7.46
N HIS A 93 -10.06 -14.00 8.22
CA HIS A 93 -10.08 -12.58 7.85
C HIS A 93 -8.66 -12.00 7.81
N PHE A 94 -7.88 -12.22 8.86
CA PHE A 94 -6.50 -11.76 9.00
C PHE A 94 -5.58 -12.32 7.90
N ILE A 95 -5.65 -13.63 7.63
CA ILE A 95 -4.89 -14.25 6.53
C ILE A 95 -5.27 -13.64 5.17
N ASN A 96 -6.56 -13.39 4.93
CA ASN A 96 -6.98 -12.71 3.70
C ASN A 96 -6.45 -11.27 3.63
N LYS A 97 -6.40 -10.53 4.74
CA LYS A 97 -5.82 -9.18 4.77
C LYS A 97 -4.33 -9.19 4.44
N ILE A 98 -3.59 -10.17 4.96
CA ILE A 98 -2.18 -10.39 4.65
C ILE A 98 -1.98 -10.67 3.15
N LYS A 99 -2.74 -11.62 2.59
CA LYS A 99 -2.65 -11.97 1.16
C LYS A 99 -2.90 -10.76 0.25
N ILE A 100 -3.94 -9.97 0.55
CA ILE A 100 -4.26 -8.75 -0.20
C ILE A 100 -3.13 -7.72 -0.06
N SER A 101 -2.61 -7.54 1.15
CA SER A 101 -1.51 -6.60 1.39
C SER A 101 -0.28 -6.98 0.58
N LEU A 102 0.14 -8.25 0.62
CA LEU A 102 1.27 -8.76 -0.16
C LEU A 102 1.08 -8.52 -1.66
N PHE A 103 -0.09 -8.86 -2.19
CA PHE A 103 -0.41 -8.67 -3.61
C PHE A 103 -0.39 -7.20 -4.02
N CYS A 104 -0.95 -6.31 -3.19
CA CYS A 104 -0.93 -4.87 -3.48
C CYS A 104 0.49 -4.32 -3.43
N SER A 105 1.27 -4.62 -2.40
CA SER A 105 2.66 -4.14 -2.28
C SER A 105 3.56 -4.66 -3.39
N SER A 106 3.45 -5.93 -3.79
CA SER A 106 4.25 -6.46 -4.91
C SER A 106 3.86 -5.79 -6.23
N SER A 107 2.57 -5.58 -6.48
CA SER A 107 2.09 -4.87 -7.67
C SER A 107 2.56 -3.41 -7.71
N ILE A 108 2.57 -2.72 -6.57
CA ILE A 108 3.09 -1.35 -6.45
C ILE A 108 4.59 -1.31 -6.79
N ILE A 109 5.38 -2.23 -6.23
CA ILE A 109 6.82 -2.32 -6.50
C ILE A 109 7.05 -2.55 -7.99
N ILE A 110 6.30 -3.47 -8.62
CA ILE A 110 6.41 -3.74 -10.06
C ILE A 110 6.09 -2.48 -10.88
N PHE A 111 4.98 -1.79 -10.61
CA PHE A 111 4.61 -0.59 -11.35
C PHE A 111 5.60 0.55 -11.15
N LEU A 112 6.09 0.77 -9.93
CA LEU A 112 7.14 1.75 -9.65
C LEU A 112 8.42 1.41 -10.40
N SER A 113 8.85 0.15 -10.42
CA SER A 113 10.01 -0.31 -11.20
C SER A 113 9.83 -0.08 -12.70
N VAL A 114 8.63 -0.33 -13.24
CA VAL A 114 8.33 -0.08 -14.66
C VAL A 114 8.45 1.41 -15.01
N ILE A 115 7.95 2.30 -14.14
CA ILE A 115 8.12 3.75 -14.31
C ILE A 115 9.60 4.14 -14.19
N TYR A 116 10.30 3.58 -13.20
CA TYR A 116 11.70 3.87 -12.90
C TYR A 116 12.66 3.44 -14.00
N CYS A 117 12.47 2.25 -14.58
CA CYS A 117 13.28 1.70 -15.67
C CYS A 117 13.28 2.60 -16.91
N GLY A 118 12.39 3.59 -16.97
CA GLY A 118 12.38 4.55 -18.06
C GLY A 118 12.19 3.86 -19.41
N PHE A 119 11.46 2.72 -19.42
CA PHE A 119 10.98 2.13 -20.66
C PHE A 119 10.42 3.26 -21.52
N ASP A 120 10.67 3.16 -22.81
CA ASP A 120 10.42 4.19 -23.83
C ASP A 120 8.91 4.37 -24.07
N PHE A 121 8.18 4.62 -22.98
CA PHE A 121 6.83 5.11 -22.94
C PHE A 121 6.89 6.55 -23.43
N SER A 122 7.05 6.70 -24.73
CA SER A 122 6.77 7.90 -25.53
C SER A 122 5.34 8.43 -25.29
N ILE A 123 4.52 7.72 -24.52
CA ILE A 123 3.15 8.05 -24.17
C ILE A 123 3.09 8.39 -22.68
N VAL A 124 3.16 9.69 -22.35
CA VAL A 124 2.96 10.27 -21.00
C VAL A 124 1.71 9.71 -20.30
N TYR A 125 0.66 9.42 -21.08
CA TYR A 125 -0.59 8.84 -20.58
C TYR A 125 -0.40 7.47 -19.90
N ILE A 126 0.53 6.64 -20.36
CA ILE A 126 0.79 5.33 -19.74
C ILE A 126 1.43 5.52 -18.36
N ARG A 127 2.37 6.46 -18.22
CA ARG A 127 2.97 6.79 -16.91
C ARG A 127 1.93 7.33 -15.94
N LEU A 128 1.08 8.26 -16.39
CA LEU A 128 -0.02 8.79 -15.57
C LEU A 128 -1.00 7.70 -15.14
N PHE A 129 -1.33 6.79 -16.05
CA PHE A 129 -2.18 5.64 -15.76
C PHE A 129 -1.54 4.71 -14.71
N LEU A 130 -0.25 4.40 -14.83
CA LEU A 130 0.48 3.60 -13.85
C LEU A 130 0.53 4.29 -12.48
N VAL A 131 0.79 5.60 -12.45
CA VAL A 131 0.76 6.40 -11.20
C VAL A 131 -0.61 6.34 -10.55
N TYR A 132 -1.69 6.47 -11.33
CA TYR A 132 -3.05 6.31 -10.83
C TYR A 132 -3.29 4.93 -10.20
N PHE A 133 -2.84 3.86 -10.85
CA PHE A 133 -2.94 2.50 -10.30
C PHE A 133 -2.12 2.32 -9.02
N ILE A 134 -0.92 2.90 -8.96
CA ILE A 134 -0.09 2.89 -7.76
C ILE A 134 -0.85 3.57 -6.61
N ILE A 135 -1.44 4.75 -6.82
CA ILE A 135 -2.20 5.47 -5.79
C ILE A 135 -3.37 4.61 -5.28
N LEU A 136 -4.12 4.00 -6.20
CA LEU A 136 -5.25 3.12 -5.85
C LEU A 136 -4.79 1.92 -5.00
N LEU A 137 -3.74 1.22 -5.45
CA LEU A 137 -3.20 0.07 -4.73
C LEU A 137 -2.61 0.47 -3.38
N SER A 138 -1.98 1.64 -3.31
CA SER A 138 -1.39 2.20 -2.07
C SER A 138 -2.47 2.41 -1.02
N PHE A 139 -3.63 2.93 -1.42
CA PHE A 139 -4.77 3.12 -0.52
C PHE A 139 -5.32 1.79 0.01
N ILE A 140 -5.49 0.79 -0.86
CA ILE A 140 -5.95 -0.55 -0.48
C ILE A 140 -4.94 -1.20 0.47
N PHE A 141 -3.65 -1.12 0.13
CA PHE A 141 -2.56 -1.61 0.96
C PHE A 141 -2.60 -0.98 2.35
N TYR A 142 -2.65 0.35 2.45
CA TYR A 142 -2.66 1.08 3.72
C TYR A 142 -3.84 0.65 4.62
N LYS A 143 -5.03 0.51 4.05
CA LYS A 143 -6.22 0.07 4.79
C LYS A 143 -6.03 -1.32 5.40
N HIS A 144 -5.57 -2.26 4.59
CA HIS A 144 -5.36 -3.64 5.03
C HIS A 144 -4.18 -3.74 6.02
N PHE A 145 -3.12 -3.00 5.77
CA PHE A 145 -1.95 -2.92 6.64
C PHE A 145 -2.30 -2.37 8.03
N LYS A 146 -3.09 -1.28 8.09
CA LYS A 146 -3.58 -0.72 9.36
C LYS A 146 -4.38 -1.74 10.17
N GLU A 147 -5.24 -2.51 9.52
CA GLU A 147 -6.01 -3.57 10.19
C GLU A 147 -5.11 -4.70 10.69
N ILE A 148 -4.10 -5.11 9.92
CA ILE A 148 -3.11 -6.11 10.35
C ILE A 148 -2.41 -5.63 11.62
N ILE A 149 -1.89 -4.40 11.64
CA ILE A 149 -1.24 -3.81 12.81
C ILE A 149 -2.18 -3.75 14.01
N LYS A 150 -3.44 -3.33 13.81
CA LYS A 150 -4.45 -3.28 14.88
C LYS A 150 -4.70 -4.66 15.50
N ILE A 151 -4.82 -5.71 14.67
CA ILE A 151 -5.02 -7.08 15.14
C ILE A 151 -3.79 -7.55 15.91
N LEU A 152 -2.59 -7.30 15.41
CA LEU A 152 -1.33 -7.66 16.08
C LEU A 152 -1.22 -6.98 17.47
N LEU A 153 -1.48 -5.68 17.55
CA LEU A 153 -1.44 -4.93 18.81
C LEU A 153 -2.46 -5.45 19.84
N ASN A 154 -3.68 -5.79 19.39
CA ASN A 154 -4.70 -6.37 20.25
C ASN A 154 -4.28 -7.73 20.81
N ILE A 155 -3.61 -8.57 20.02
CA ILE A 155 -3.12 -9.87 20.49
C ILE A 155 -2.00 -9.67 21.52
N LEU A 156 -1.04 -8.78 21.22
CA LEU A 156 0.08 -8.48 22.12
C LEU A 156 -0.41 -7.95 23.48
N TYR A 157 -1.35 -7.00 23.47
CA TYR A 157 -1.91 -6.44 24.70
C TYR A 157 -2.64 -7.51 25.54
N ARG A 158 -3.35 -8.43 24.89
CA ARG A 158 -4.05 -9.53 25.56
C ARG A 158 -3.06 -10.49 26.22
N GLU A 159 -1.99 -10.88 25.54
CA GLU A 159 -0.98 -11.78 26.12
C GLU A 159 -0.31 -11.14 27.36
N ILE A 160 0.07 -9.85 27.28
CA ILE A 160 0.62 -9.10 28.41
C ILE A 160 -0.38 -9.05 29.59
N SER A 161 -1.68 -8.87 29.32
CA SER A 161 -2.70 -8.83 30.37
C SER A 161 -2.88 -10.17 31.08
N ILE A 162 -2.77 -11.29 30.35
CA ILE A 162 -2.89 -12.64 30.92
C ILE A 162 -1.69 -12.95 31.80
N GLU A 163 -0.48 -12.57 31.37
CA GLU A 163 0.75 -12.76 32.14
C GLU A 163 0.76 -11.98 33.45
N LYS A 164 0.22 -10.75 33.47
CA LYS A 164 0.07 -9.95 34.71
C LYS A 164 -1.02 -10.44 35.68
N SER A 165 -1.92 -11.31 35.22
CA SER A 165 -3.01 -11.87 36.04
C SER A 165 -2.66 -13.19 36.72
N LYS A 166 -1.47 -13.73 36.43
CA LYS A 166 -0.89 -14.92 37.06
C LYS A 166 0.16 -14.51 38.08
#